data_AF-A0AAV0AUJ1-F1
#
_entry.id   AF-A0AAV0AUJ1-F1
#
_cell.length_a   1.000
_cell.length_b   1.000
_cell.length_c   1.000
_cell.angle_alpha   90.00
_cell.angle_beta   90.00
_cell.angle_gamma   90.00
#
_symmetry.space_group_name_H-M   'P 1'
#
loop_
_entity.id
_entity.type
_entity.pdbx_description
1 polymer ?
#
loop_
_entity_poly.entity_id
_entity_poly.type
_entity_poly.pdbx_seq_one_letter_code
_entity_poly.pdbx_strand_id
1 'polypeptide(L)'
;MDQSMIKGEGKEITLSLTSLPVEVLNQIHLLSGSEHLPITNKTFHQIFKTNLESEHYRTDYLYYKYFISTFILINELSSKTKWKRKRRKRKILDCVDGHQKEGISEDDGDDLDEEEEEEERCRRLEQKKFYDGRGRSDFLWESILSNRTCTLRVLRLLIQKIDNDSLNDKVKTQISKSEIRISKIPTRLLKSLKDYQSLRIEYQNDDEEDYRQRSIYEFVEALMRDFDSSPDLVNGYPLARSILAKDLRMIRLFLKYGARLDHKNFLVVDLAIRLGDLGLIRVLIEPGFKHPIERMDRSKNWGDQIKLSASRSDRIKVTDQMLERAIKFKNPSIIQYFIDKGARPTLEAIRLIENL
;
A
#
# COMPACT_ATOMS: atom_id res chain seq x y z
N MET A 1 -58.39 -23.27 50.09
CA MET A 1 -57.99 -22.48 48.90
C MET A 1 -56.49 -22.60 48.79
N ASP A 2 -56.04 -23.62 48.08
CA ASP A 2 -54.62 -23.96 47.90
C ASP A 2 -53.98 -23.03 46.86
N GLN A 3 -53.01 -22.24 47.31
CA GLN A 3 -52.06 -21.57 46.43
C GLN A 3 -50.85 -22.50 46.23
N SER A 4 -50.85 -23.25 45.13
CA SER A 4 -49.71 -24.02 44.68
C SER A 4 -48.65 -23.10 44.07
N MET A 5 -47.55 -22.90 44.81
CA MET A 5 -46.32 -22.27 44.33
C MET A 5 -45.64 -23.16 43.28
N ILE A 6 -45.74 -22.79 42.00
CA ILE A 6 -44.87 -23.32 40.95
C ILE A 6 -43.59 -22.49 40.96
N LYS A 7 -42.58 -22.93 41.73
CA LYS A 7 -41.19 -22.45 41.59
C LYS A 7 -40.60 -23.10 40.33
N GLY A 8 -40.84 -22.48 39.18
CA GLY A 8 -40.12 -22.81 37.96
C GLY A 8 -38.67 -22.40 38.14
N GLU A 9 -37.75 -23.36 38.13
CA GLU A 9 -36.31 -23.13 38.01
C GLU A 9 -36.03 -22.44 36.67
N GLY A 10 -36.18 -21.12 36.63
CA GLY A 10 -35.80 -20.29 35.50
C GLY A 10 -34.28 -20.31 35.39
N LYS A 11 -33.73 -21.31 34.71
CA LYS A 11 -32.35 -21.25 34.21
C LYS A 11 -32.27 -20.05 33.29
N GLU A 12 -31.68 -18.98 33.79
CA GLU A 12 -31.37 -17.79 33.02
C GLU A 12 -30.43 -18.20 31.88
N ILE A 13 -30.97 -18.27 30.66
CA ILE A 13 -30.17 -18.60 29.46
C ILE A 13 -29.31 -17.36 29.18
N THR A 14 -28.12 -17.34 29.73
CA THR A 14 -27.09 -16.37 29.36
C THR A 14 -26.62 -16.69 27.95
N LEU A 15 -27.19 -15.99 26.96
CA LEU A 15 -26.77 -16.10 25.57
C LEU A 15 -25.38 -15.49 25.43
N SER A 16 -24.36 -16.32 25.63
CA SER A 16 -22.98 -15.94 25.34
C SER A 16 -22.77 -15.88 23.83
N LEU A 17 -22.00 -14.89 23.35
CA LEU A 17 -21.62 -14.77 21.94
C LEU A 17 -20.90 -16.05 21.44
N THR A 18 -20.23 -16.78 22.32
CA THR A 18 -19.55 -18.06 21.99
C THR A 18 -20.52 -19.21 21.74
N SER A 19 -21.79 -19.08 22.11
CA SER A 19 -22.83 -20.10 21.89
C SER A 19 -23.55 -19.95 20.54
N LEU A 20 -23.26 -18.88 19.79
CA LEU A 20 -23.88 -18.64 18.49
C LEU A 20 -23.32 -19.57 17.41
N PRO A 21 -24.15 -19.98 16.43
CA PRO A 21 -23.67 -20.67 15.23
C PRO A 21 -22.58 -19.88 14.48
N VAL A 22 -21.67 -20.60 13.82
CA VAL A 22 -20.52 -20.01 13.11
C VAL A 22 -20.96 -19.04 12.00
N GLU A 23 -22.09 -19.31 11.35
CA GLU A 23 -22.68 -18.48 10.30
C GLU A 23 -23.09 -17.12 10.85
N VAL A 24 -23.71 -17.11 12.04
CA VAL A 24 -24.13 -15.88 12.73
C VAL A 24 -22.90 -15.08 13.17
N LEU A 25 -21.87 -15.75 13.69
CA LEU A 25 -20.61 -15.11 14.05
C LEU A 25 -19.91 -14.48 12.84
N ASN A 26 -19.90 -15.17 11.69
CA ASN A 26 -19.38 -14.65 10.44
C ASN A 26 -20.15 -13.41 9.97
N GLN A 27 -21.48 -13.43 10.03
CA GLN A 27 -22.29 -12.26 9.68
C GLN A 27 -22.03 -11.07 10.61
N ILE A 28 -21.93 -11.31 11.92
CA ILE A 28 -21.57 -10.27 12.90
C ILE A 28 -20.20 -9.68 12.57
N HIS A 29 -19.22 -10.51 12.22
CA HIS A 29 -17.89 -10.03 11.82
C HIS A 29 -17.92 -9.20 10.54
N LEU A 30 -18.62 -9.66 9.49
CA LEU A 30 -18.76 -8.94 8.23
C LEU A 30 -19.45 -7.58 8.42
N LEU A 31 -20.55 -7.55 9.19
CA LEU A 31 -21.32 -6.32 9.43
C LEU A 31 -20.60 -5.35 10.38
N SER A 32 -19.84 -5.86 11.35
CA SER A 32 -19.09 -4.99 12.27
C SER A 32 -17.85 -4.38 11.64
N GLY A 33 -17.26 -5.00 10.60
CA GLY A 33 -16.02 -4.54 9.96
C GLY A 33 -14.80 -4.50 10.90
N SER A 34 -14.89 -5.11 12.09
CA SER A 34 -13.86 -5.06 13.13
C SER A 34 -12.71 -6.02 12.82
N GLU A 35 -11.46 -5.56 12.87
CA GLU A 35 -10.28 -6.44 12.75
C GLU A 35 -9.93 -7.13 14.08
N HIS A 36 -10.52 -6.65 15.18
CA HIS A 36 -10.18 -7.12 16.52
C HIS A 36 -11.09 -8.25 16.99
N LEU A 37 -12.27 -8.42 16.39
CA LEU A 37 -13.21 -9.48 16.79
C LEU A 37 -12.59 -10.89 16.73
N PRO A 38 -11.75 -11.24 15.73
CA PRO A 38 -11.04 -12.52 15.75
C PRO A 38 -9.99 -12.68 16.85
N ILE A 39 -9.61 -11.60 17.54
CA ILE A 39 -8.52 -11.59 18.52
C ILE A 39 -9.09 -11.50 19.95
N THR A 40 -10.35 -11.08 20.13
CA THR A 40 -10.94 -10.91 21.46
C THR A 40 -11.12 -12.22 22.23
N ASN A 41 -11.26 -13.36 21.54
CA ASN A 41 -11.48 -14.66 22.15
C ASN A 41 -10.73 -15.76 21.38
N LYS A 42 -10.13 -16.74 22.08
CA LYS A 42 -9.44 -17.89 21.47
C LYS A 42 -10.36 -18.72 20.55
N THR A 43 -11.62 -18.90 20.93
CA THR A 43 -12.61 -19.62 20.13
C THR A 43 -12.91 -18.86 18.84
N PHE A 44 -13.11 -17.54 18.92
CA PHE A 44 -13.26 -16.71 17.71
C PHE A 44 -12.01 -16.75 16.85
N HIS A 45 -10.83 -16.69 17.46
CA HIS A 45 -9.58 -16.81 16.73
C HIS A 45 -9.52 -18.11 15.93
N GLN A 46 -9.87 -19.25 16.51
CA GLN A 46 -9.88 -20.54 15.82
C GLN A 46 -10.93 -20.59 14.69
N ILE A 47 -12.16 -20.14 14.97
CA ILE A 47 -13.25 -20.10 14.00
C ILE A 47 -12.86 -19.22 12.81
N PHE A 48 -12.44 -17.98 13.08
CA PHE A 48 -12.08 -17.05 12.03
C PHE A 48 -10.77 -17.41 11.36
N LYS A 49 -9.81 -18.04 12.03
CA LYS A 49 -8.59 -18.54 11.36
C LYS A 49 -8.94 -19.53 10.26
N THR A 50 -9.82 -20.49 10.55
CA THR A 50 -10.32 -21.49 9.58
C THR A 50 -11.11 -20.81 8.46
N ASN A 51 -11.98 -19.84 8.79
CA ASN A 51 -12.78 -19.14 7.78
C ASN A 51 -11.97 -18.11 6.96
N LEU A 52 -10.91 -17.52 7.53
CA LEU A 52 -9.99 -16.60 6.85
C LEU A 52 -9.06 -17.35 5.87
N GLU A 53 -9.07 -18.68 5.86
CA GLU A 53 -8.46 -19.45 4.78
C GLU A 53 -9.33 -19.37 3.50
N SER A 54 -10.64 -19.09 3.63
CA SER A 54 -11.53 -18.86 2.50
C SER A 54 -11.31 -17.48 1.88
N GLU A 55 -10.94 -17.49 0.60
CA GLU A 55 -10.74 -16.27 -0.20
C GLU A 55 -12.05 -15.49 -0.39
N HIS A 56 -13.18 -16.19 -0.52
CA HIS A 56 -14.50 -15.57 -0.65
C HIS A 56 -14.89 -14.81 0.61
N TYR A 57 -14.70 -15.41 1.78
CA TYR A 57 -15.00 -14.75 3.06
C TYR A 57 -14.15 -13.49 3.26
N ARG A 58 -12.85 -13.55 2.94
CA ARG A 58 -11.96 -12.37 2.99
C ARG A 58 -12.36 -11.29 2.00
N THR A 59 -12.79 -11.70 0.81
CA THR A 59 -13.33 -10.78 -0.20
C THR A 59 -14.57 -10.06 0.32
N ASP A 60 -15.52 -10.79 0.89
CA ASP A 60 -16.72 -10.23 1.48
C ASP A 60 -16.36 -9.29 2.63
N TYR A 61 -15.48 -9.70 3.52
CA TYR A 61 -15.04 -8.86 4.64
C TYR A 61 -14.46 -7.53 4.17
N LEU A 62 -13.53 -7.55 3.20
CA LEU A 62 -12.96 -6.32 2.64
C LEU A 62 -14.03 -5.49 1.92
N TYR A 63 -14.96 -6.14 1.21
CA TYR A 63 -16.07 -5.46 0.54
C TYR A 63 -16.97 -4.71 1.52
N TYR A 64 -17.48 -5.40 2.54
CA TYR A 64 -18.34 -4.81 3.56
C TYR A 64 -17.63 -3.68 4.31
N LYS A 65 -16.40 -3.94 4.76
CA LYS A 65 -15.62 -2.99 5.56
C LYS A 65 -15.29 -1.70 4.81
N TYR A 66 -14.82 -1.81 3.58
CA TYR A 66 -14.28 -0.66 2.86
C TYR A 66 -15.31 -0.03 1.93
N PHE A 67 -16.16 -0.80 1.25
CA PHE A 67 -17.12 -0.25 0.29
C PHE A 67 -18.48 0.06 0.94
N ILE A 68 -19.06 -0.87 1.68
CA ILE A 68 -20.41 -0.67 2.25
C ILE A 68 -20.38 0.34 3.41
N SER A 69 -19.42 0.21 4.33
CA SER A 69 -19.32 1.16 5.46
C SER A 69 -19.07 2.58 5.00
N THR A 70 -18.19 2.79 3.99
CA THR A 70 -17.95 4.14 3.44
C THR A 70 -19.18 4.69 2.72
N PHE A 71 -19.91 3.84 1.99
CA PHE A 71 -21.14 4.24 1.31
C PHE A 71 -22.23 4.68 2.30
N ILE A 72 -22.45 3.92 3.37
CA ILE A 72 -23.42 4.26 4.42
C ILE A 72 -23.08 5.61 5.05
N LEU A 73 -21.81 5.81 5.41
CA LEU A 73 -21.33 7.07 5.99
C LEU A 73 -21.51 8.25 5.02
N ILE A 74 -21.23 8.07 3.73
CA ILE A 74 -21.41 9.13 2.72
C ILE A 74 -22.89 9.53 2.60
N ASN A 75 -23.80 8.55 2.55
CA ASN A 75 -25.23 8.84 2.43
C ASN A 75 -25.77 9.55 3.68
N GLU A 76 -25.31 9.15 4.87
CA GLU A 76 -25.70 9.79 6.13
C GLU A 76 -25.15 11.22 6.25
N LEU A 77 -23.91 11.48 5.80
CA LEU A 77 -23.35 12.83 5.78
C LEU A 77 -24.01 13.72 4.72
N SER A 78 -24.37 13.14 3.57
CA SER A 78 -25.09 13.85 2.50
C SER A 78 -26.48 14.31 2.96
N SER A 79 -27.19 13.51 3.75
CA SER A 79 -28.50 13.90 4.30
C SER A 79 -28.36 15.03 5.34
N LYS A 80 -27.36 14.98 6.21
CA LYS A 80 -27.09 16.03 7.23
C LYS A 80 -26.69 17.38 6.61
N THR A 81 -25.88 17.39 5.55
CA THR A 81 -25.45 18.63 4.88
C THR A 81 -26.58 19.32 4.12
N LYS A 82 -27.47 18.55 3.46
CA LYS A 82 -28.69 19.09 2.84
C LYS A 82 -29.59 19.78 3.87
N TRP A 83 -29.69 19.22 5.08
CA TRP A 83 -30.47 19.81 6.17
C TRP A 83 -29.87 21.14 6.67
N LYS A 84 -28.55 21.21 6.86
CA LYS A 84 -27.86 22.46 7.25
C LYS A 84 -28.03 23.57 6.21
N ARG A 85 -27.91 23.26 4.91
CA ARG A 85 -28.16 24.23 3.83
C ARG A 85 -29.61 24.72 3.82
N LYS A 86 -30.60 23.84 4.02
CA LYS A 86 -32.02 24.21 4.10
C LYS A 86 -32.32 25.10 5.32
N ARG A 87 -31.60 24.92 6.44
CA ARG A 87 -31.74 25.75 7.64
C ARG A 87 -31.10 27.13 7.47
N ARG A 88 -29.92 27.22 6.83
CA ARG A 88 -29.29 28.52 6.49
C ARG A 88 -30.13 29.33 5.50
N LYS A 89 -30.70 28.69 4.47
CA LYS A 89 -31.61 29.36 3.53
C LYS A 89 -32.86 29.91 4.21
N ARG A 90 -33.44 29.18 5.19
CA ARG A 90 -34.57 29.69 5.99
C ARG A 90 -34.18 30.88 6.85
N LYS A 91 -33.07 30.80 7.59
CA LYS A 91 -32.58 31.95 8.38
C LYS A 91 -32.34 33.20 7.53
N ILE A 92 -31.76 33.07 6.33
CA ILE A 92 -31.56 34.22 5.44
C ILE A 92 -32.90 34.79 4.97
N LEU A 93 -33.86 33.93 4.60
CA LEU A 93 -35.19 34.39 4.19
C LEU A 93 -35.93 35.09 5.34
N ASP A 94 -35.83 34.55 6.55
CA ASP A 94 -36.44 35.13 7.76
C ASP A 94 -35.78 36.48 8.15
N CYS A 95 -34.49 36.69 7.85
CA CYS A 95 -33.80 37.96 8.07
C CYS A 95 -34.11 39.02 7.00
N VAL A 96 -34.34 38.61 5.74
CA VAL A 96 -34.66 39.52 4.63
C VAL A 96 -36.06 40.14 4.79
N ASP A 97 -37.00 39.42 5.40
CA ASP A 97 -38.33 39.95 5.69
C ASP A 97 -38.38 40.84 6.95
N GLY A 98 -37.32 40.85 7.77
CA GLY A 98 -37.27 41.56 9.06
C GLY A 98 -36.57 42.93 9.05
N HIS A 99 -35.79 43.27 8.02
CA HIS A 99 -35.02 44.52 7.95
C HIS A 99 -35.50 45.43 6.81
N GLN A 100 -36.73 45.94 6.94
CA GLN A 100 -37.08 47.27 6.45
C GLN A 100 -37.28 48.17 7.66
N LYS A 101 -36.38 49.14 7.84
CA LYS A 101 -36.27 50.13 8.94
C LYS A 101 -35.31 49.72 10.05
N GLU A 102 -34.06 50.12 9.91
CA GLU A 102 -33.39 51.02 10.85
C GLU A 102 -32.00 51.32 10.30
N GLY A 103 -31.70 52.60 10.07
CA GLY A 103 -30.42 53.05 9.56
C GLY A 103 -29.42 53.18 10.70
N ILE A 104 -28.27 52.52 10.59
CA ILE A 104 -27.13 52.73 11.48
C ILE A 104 -25.83 52.71 10.66
N SER A 105 -24.95 53.58 11.13
CA SER A 105 -23.68 54.11 10.66
C SER A 105 -22.57 53.10 10.38
N GLU A 106 -21.79 53.45 9.36
CA GLU A 106 -20.45 52.98 9.03
C GLU A 106 -19.45 53.57 10.02
N ASP A 107 -18.73 52.75 10.80
CA ASP A 107 -17.27 52.83 10.96
C ASP A 107 -16.73 51.80 11.97
N ASP A 108 -15.49 51.37 11.70
CA ASP A 108 -14.52 50.70 12.59
C ASP A 108 -14.57 49.17 12.80
N GLY A 109 -13.62 48.45 12.16
CA GLY A 109 -12.94 47.29 12.77
C GLY A 109 -12.51 46.13 11.84
N ASP A 110 -11.48 46.31 10.99
CA ASP A 110 -11.13 45.41 9.87
C ASP A 110 -9.88 44.49 10.05
N ASP A 111 -9.27 44.35 11.23
CA ASP A 111 -7.95 43.68 11.33
C ASP A 111 -7.92 42.27 12.00
N LEU A 112 -9.07 41.72 12.41
CA LEU A 112 -9.14 40.37 13.01
C LEU A 112 -9.62 39.27 12.05
N ASP A 113 -9.95 39.62 10.80
CA ASP A 113 -10.59 38.69 9.86
C ASP A 113 -9.59 37.92 8.96
N GLU A 114 -8.35 38.41 8.78
CA GLU A 114 -7.41 37.78 7.84
C GLU A 114 -6.94 36.37 8.27
N GLU A 115 -6.69 36.14 9.56
CA GLU A 115 -6.24 34.83 10.07
C GLU A 115 -7.39 33.79 10.05
N GLU A 116 -8.61 34.21 10.37
CA GLU A 116 -9.80 33.34 10.28
C GLU A 116 -10.16 33.04 8.81
N GLU A 117 -9.99 34.01 7.90
CA GLU A 117 -10.14 33.79 6.47
C GLU A 117 -9.08 32.83 5.90
N GLU A 118 -7.82 32.92 6.35
CA GLU A 118 -6.75 32.03 5.90
C GLU A 118 -6.93 30.61 6.43
N GLU A 119 -7.34 30.45 7.70
CA GLU A 119 -7.69 29.16 8.27
C GLU A 119 -8.91 28.55 7.55
N GLU A 120 -9.93 29.36 7.27
CA GLU A 120 -11.10 28.88 6.53
C GLU A 120 -10.76 28.56 5.07
N ARG A 121 -9.85 29.30 4.42
CA ARG A 121 -9.32 28.98 3.09
C ARG A 121 -8.56 27.65 3.11
N CYS A 122 -7.75 27.39 4.13
CA CYS A 122 -7.09 26.10 4.35
C CYS A 122 -8.10 24.96 4.53
N ARG A 123 -9.10 25.11 5.41
CA ARG A 123 -10.18 24.11 5.60
C ARG A 123 -10.96 23.87 4.30
N ARG A 124 -11.22 24.92 3.51
CA ARG A 124 -11.89 24.81 2.20
C ARG A 124 -11.02 24.07 1.18
N LEU A 125 -9.71 24.27 1.17
CA LEU A 125 -8.79 23.55 0.28
C LEU A 125 -8.64 22.08 0.66
N GLU A 126 -8.55 21.76 1.95
CA GLU A 126 -8.54 20.36 2.42
C GLU A 126 -9.88 19.67 2.17
N GLN A 127 -11.00 20.35 2.43
CA GLN A 127 -12.32 19.85 2.06
C GLN A 127 -12.42 19.68 0.54
N LYS A 128 -11.93 20.62 -0.26
CA LYS A 128 -11.95 20.50 -1.73
C LYS A 128 -11.13 19.31 -2.22
N LYS A 129 -9.93 19.10 -1.68
CA LYS A 129 -9.12 17.88 -1.94
C LYS A 129 -9.88 16.60 -1.52
N PHE A 130 -10.63 16.66 -0.42
CA PHE A 130 -11.48 15.57 0.04
C PHE A 130 -12.76 15.38 -0.82
N TYR A 131 -13.24 16.42 -1.51
CA TYR A 131 -14.44 16.40 -2.35
C TYR A 131 -14.16 16.19 -3.84
N ASP A 132 -12.94 16.40 -4.33
CA ASP A 132 -12.53 16.21 -5.72
C ASP A 132 -12.58 14.72 -6.18
N GLY A 133 -13.09 13.81 -5.35
CA GLY A 133 -13.43 12.42 -5.68
C GLY A 133 -12.23 11.49 -5.83
N ARG A 134 -11.17 11.94 -6.51
CA ARG A 134 -9.96 11.14 -6.80
C ARG A 134 -9.22 10.70 -5.55
N GLY A 135 -9.04 11.60 -4.57
CA GLY A 135 -8.29 11.28 -3.35
C GLY A 135 -8.93 10.20 -2.47
N ARG A 136 -10.25 9.98 -2.58
CA ARG A 136 -10.95 8.96 -1.77
C ARG A 136 -10.76 7.56 -2.31
N SER A 137 -10.76 7.39 -3.64
CA SER A 137 -10.53 6.08 -4.26
C SER A 137 -9.13 5.58 -3.94
N ASP A 138 -8.12 6.45 -4.07
CA ASP A 138 -6.74 6.11 -3.77
C ASP A 138 -6.58 5.69 -2.30
N PHE A 139 -7.15 6.45 -1.36
CA PHE A 139 -7.12 6.12 0.07
C PHE A 139 -7.79 4.77 0.38
N LEU A 140 -8.90 4.48 -0.31
CA LEU A 140 -9.63 3.23 -0.15
C LEU A 140 -8.78 2.03 -0.57
N TRP A 141 -8.20 2.08 -1.77
CA TRP A 141 -7.36 1.02 -2.29
C TRP A 141 -6.08 0.86 -1.47
N GLU A 142 -5.45 1.96 -1.04
CA GLU A 142 -4.30 1.91 -0.13
C GLU A 142 -4.66 1.16 1.17
N SER A 143 -5.85 1.41 1.72
CA SER A 143 -6.32 0.74 2.94
C SER A 143 -6.58 -0.75 2.73
N ILE A 144 -7.27 -1.11 1.63
CA ILE A 144 -7.56 -2.50 1.25
C ILE A 144 -6.26 -3.27 1.05
N LEU A 145 -5.34 -2.72 0.27
CA LEU A 145 -4.09 -3.40 -0.09
C LEU A 145 -3.11 -3.46 1.07
N SER A 146 -3.18 -2.52 2.01
CA SER A 146 -2.42 -2.58 3.26
C SER A 146 -2.94 -3.65 4.22
N ASN A 147 -4.14 -4.17 4.02
CA ASN A 147 -4.67 -5.26 4.82
C ASN A 147 -3.97 -6.58 4.50
N ARG A 148 -3.52 -7.31 5.54
CA ARG A 148 -2.87 -8.63 5.39
C ARG A 148 -3.79 -9.68 4.76
N THR A 149 -5.11 -9.50 4.88
CA THR A 149 -6.11 -10.37 4.27
C THR A 149 -6.31 -10.11 2.77
N CYS A 150 -5.70 -9.08 2.20
CA CYS A 150 -5.72 -8.88 0.75
C CYS A 150 -4.59 -9.68 0.10
N THR A 151 -4.90 -10.83 -0.50
CA THR A 151 -4.00 -11.54 -1.42
C THR A 151 -4.36 -11.18 -2.85
N LEU A 152 -3.52 -11.54 -3.83
CA LEU A 152 -3.83 -11.32 -5.25
C LEU A 152 -5.17 -11.95 -5.66
N ARG A 153 -5.45 -13.16 -5.20
CA ARG A 153 -6.73 -13.86 -5.47
C ARG A 153 -7.92 -13.13 -4.85
N VAL A 154 -7.80 -12.70 -3.59
CA VAL A 154 -8.83 -11.88 -2.92
C VAL A 154 -9.04 -10.55 -3.64
N LEU A 155 -7.98 -9.88 -4.09
CA LEU A 155 -8.09 -8.63 -4.86
C LEU A 155 -8.87 -8.84 -6.17
N ARG A 156 -8.58 -9.92 -6.91
CA ARG A 156 -9.30 -10.26 -8.14
C ARG A 156 -10.77 -10.56 -7.89
N LEU A 157 -11.08 -11.36 -6.87
CA LEU A 157 -12.45 -11.66 -6.46
C LEU A 157 -13.19 -10.39 -6.02
N LEU A 158 -12.50 -9.48 -5.32
CA LEU A 158 -13.06 -8.20 -4.89
C LEU A 158 -13.44 -7.34 -6.08
N ILE A 159 -12.56 -7.22 -7.07
CA ILE A 159 -12.84 -6.48 -8.32
C ILE A 159 -14.01 -7.11 -9.07
N GLN A 160 -14.03 -8.44 -9.21
CA GLN A 160 -15.14 -9.15 -9.83
C GLN A 160 -16.47 -8.91 -9.09
N LYS A 161 -16.43 -8.91 -7.76
CA LYS A 161 -17.61 -8.65 -6.92
C LYS A 161 -18.11 -7.22 -7.12
N ILE A 162 -17.22 -6.24 -7.18
CA ILE A 162 -17.56 -4.83 -7.45
C ILE A 162 -18.18 -4.67 -8.85
N ASP A 163 -17.62 -5.35 -9.87
CA ASP A 163 -18.14 -5.32 -11.24
C ASP A 163 -19.57 -5.90 -11.30
N ASN A 164 -19.81 -7.00 -10.58
CA ASN A 164 -21.09 -7.73 -10.57
C ASN A 164 -22.18 -7.02 -9.75
N ASP A 165 -21.83 -6.34 -8.67
CA ASP A 165 -22.83 -5.77 -7.77
C ASP A 165 -23.62 -4.64 -8.46
N SER A 166 -24.93 -4.81 -8.61
CA SER A 166 -25.82 -3.86 -9.30
C SER A 166 -26.17 -2.63 -8.45
N LEU A 167 -25.67 -2.55 -7.21
CA LEU A 167 -26.24 -1.70 -6.17
C LEU A 167 -26.14 -0.17 -6.35
N ASN A 168 -25.52 0.36 -7.41
CA ASN A 168 -25.78 1.74 -7.85
C ASN A 168 -25.03 2.04 -9.15
N ASP A 169 -25.74 2.41 -10.21
CA ASP A 169 -25.11 3.00 -11.40
C ASP A 169 -24.23 4.19 -11.03
N LYS A 170 -24.59 4.94 -9.98
CA LYS A 170 -23.78 6.06 -9.45
C LYS A 170 -22.43 5.64 -8.86
N VAL A 171 -22.38 4.50 -8.20
CA VAL A 171 -21.14 3.95 -7.63
C VAL A 171 -20.31 3.33 -8.75
N LYS A 172 -20.95 2.63 -9.69
CA LYS A 172 -20.30 2.13 -10.91
C LYS A 172 -19.68 3.24 -11.75
N THR A 173 -20.33 4.40 -11.87
CA THR A 173 -19.73 5.55 -12.58
C THR A 173 -18.52 6.14 -11.87
N GLN A 174 -18.34 5.89 -10.56
CA GLN A 174 -17.16 6.34 -9.81
C GLN A 174 -16.04 5.30 -9.77
N ILE A 175 -16.36 4.01 -9.94
CA ILE A 175 -15.41 2.88 -9.83
C ILE A 175 -15.18 2.22 -11.20
N SER A 176 -15.67 2.81 -12.30
CA SER A 176 -15.57 2.20 -13.63
C SER A 176 -14.14 1.73 -13.90
N LYS A 177 -14.04 0.47 -14.33
CA LYS A 177 -12.84 -0.37 -14.46
C LYS A 177 -11.62 0.30 -15.13
N SER A 178 -11.84 1.35 -15.91
CA SER A 178 -10.80 2.16 -16.54
C SER A 178 -10.02 3.09 -15.60
N GLU A 179 -10.40 3.21 -14.32
CA GLU A 179 -9.76 4.16 -13.39
C GLU A 179 -9.30 3.59 -12.05
N ILE A 180 -9.30 2.26 -11.84
CA ILE A 180 -8.66 1.70 -10.63
C ILE A 180 -7.14 1.83 -10.78
N ARG A 181 -6.63 3.03 -10.45
CA ARG A 181 -5.20 3.33 -10.41
C ARG A 181 -4.72 3.08 -9.00
N ILE A 182 -4.04 1.96 -8.81
CA ILE A 182 -3.34 1.72 -7.56
C ILE A 182 -2.03 2.47 -7.68
N SER A 183 -2.00 3.71 -7.21
CA SER A 183 -0.79 4.53 -7.31
C SER A 183 0.36 3.93 -6.50
N LYS A 184 0.07 3.23 -5.38
CA LYS A 184 1.07 2.77 -4.42
C LYS A 184 1.17 1.25 -4.26
N ILE A 185 2.38 0.71 -4.40
CA ILE A 185 2.72 -0.65 -3.97
C ILE A 185 2.68 -0.72 -2.42
N PRO A 186 1.92 -1.66 -1.83
CA PRO A 186 1.82 -1.79 -0.39
C PRO A 186 3.15 -2.13 0.28
N THR A 187 3.60 -1.27 1.19
CA THR A 187 4.89 -1.46 1.88
C THR A 187 4.98 -2.79 2.65
N ARG A 188 3.84 -3.35 3.08
CA ARG A 188 3.83 -4.66 3.77
C ARG A 188 4.40 -5.79 2.91
N LEU A 189 4.16 -5.76 1.59
CA LEU A 189 4.65 -6.79 0.67
C LEU A 189 6.18 -6.74 0.56
N LEU A 190 6.74 -5.54 0.76
CA LEU A 190 8.17 -5.27 0.73
C LEU A 190 8.84 -5.50 2.10
N LYS A 191 8.09 -5.30 3.18
CA LYS A 191 8.55 -5.58 4.55
C LYS A 191 8.67 -7.08 4.82
N SER A 192 7.83 -7.90 4.18
CA SER A 192 7.91 -9.36 4.28
C SER A 192 9.10 -9.96 3.52
N LEU A 193 9.79 -9.19 2.68
CA LEU A 193 11.03 -9.64 2.06
C LEU A 193 12.08 -9.84 3.16
N LYS A 194 12.41 -11.11 3.42
CA LYS A 194 13.47 -11.51 4.34
C LYS A 194 14.83 -11.31 3.68
N ASP A 195 15.88 -11.19 4.47
CA ASP A 195 17.25 -11.21 3.96
C ASP A 195 17.54 -12.60 3.37
N TYR A 196 17.81 -12.65 2.07
CA TYR A 196 18.09 -13.87 1.33
C TYR A 196 19.24 -14.68 1.98
N GLN A 197 20.17 -14.02 2.67
CA GLN A 197 21.27 -14.71 3.34
C GLN A 197 20.82 -15.50 4.56
N SER A 198 19.79 -15.05 5.28
CA SER A 198 19.24 -15.78 6.42
C SER A 198 18.53 -17.05 5.99
N LEU A 199 17.90 -17.05 4.81
CA LEU A 199 17.16 -18.20 4.28
C LEU A 199 18.05 -19.37 3.88
N ARG A 200 19.33 -19.12 3.53
CA ARG A 200 20.21 -20.17 3.02
C ARG A 200 20.68 -21.19 4.08
N ILE A 201 20.53 -20.86 5.37
CA ILE A 201 21.10 -21.65 6.47
C ILE A 201 20.06 -22.62 7.06
N GLU A 202 18.76 -22.41 6.82
CA GLU A 202 17.66 -23.14 7.47
C GLU A 202 16.87 -24.04 6.49
N TYR A 203 17.57 -24.87 5.72
CA TYR A 203 16.91 -25.75 4.74
C TYR A 203 16.52 -27.12 5.30
N GLN A 204 15.34 -27.19 5.91
CA GLN A 204 14.60 -28.46 6.03
C GLN A 204 13.11 -28.37 5.67
N ASN A 205 12.51 -27.19 5.45
CA ASN A 205 11.10 -27.04 5.04
C ASN A 205 10.92 -25.97 3.94
N ASP A 206 11.54 -26.19 2.77
CA ASP A 206 11.74 -25.17 1.73
C ASP A 206 10.49 -24.75 0.93
N ASP A 207 9.51 -25.65 0.79
CA ASP A 207 8.46 -25.47 -0.21
C ASP A 207 7.46 -24.35 0.14
N GLU A 208 7.18 -24.14 1.43
CA GLU A 208 6.20 -23.12 1.87
C GLU A 208 6.72 -21.69 1.69
N GLU A 209 8.00 -21.45 2.01
CA GLU A 209 8.57 -20.10 1.92
C GLU A 209 8.75 -19.68 0.46
N ASP A 210 9.20 -20.59 -0.41
CA ASP A 210 9.28 -20.31 -1.85
C ASP A 210 7.88 -20.06 -2.44
N TYR A 211 6.85 -20.79 -2.01
CA TYR A 211 5.47 -20.50 -2.42
C TYR A 211 5.00 -19.10 -1.97
N ARG A 212 5.26 -18.73 -0.71
CA ARG A 212 4.93 -17.38 -0.19
C ARG A 212 5.64 -16.30 -0.99
N GLN A 213 6.93 -16.47 -1.25
CA GLN A 213 7.72 -15.50 -1.97
C GLN A 213 7.25 -15.37 -3.43
N ARG A 214 6.95 -16.49 -4.10
CA ARG A 214 6.31 -16.51 -5.44
C ARG A 214 5.00 -15.73 -5.44
N SER A 215 4.14 -15.96 -4.44
CA SER A 215 2.86 -15.26 -4.33
C SER A 215 3.04 -13.74 -4.18
N ILE A 216 4.09 -13.29 -3.50
CA ILE A 216 4.40 -11.86 -3.35
C ILE A 216 4.86 -11.27 -4.70
N TYR A 217 5.73 -11.96 -5.45
CA TYR A 217 6.15 -11.48 -6.78
C TYR A 217 4.97 -11.39 -7.73
N GLU A 218 4.14 -12.44 -7.80
CA GLU A 218 2.95 -12.45 -8.65
C GLU A 218 2.00 -11.31 -8.30
N PHE A 219 1.86 -11.01 -7.01
CA PHE A 219 1.05 -9.90 -6.55
C PHE A 219 1.65 -8.56 -6.97
N VAL A 220 2.94 -8.31 -6.70
CA VAL A 220 3.60 -7.06 -7.08
C VAL A 220 3.63 -6.87 -8.60
N GLU A 221 3.87 -7.94 -9.36
CA GLU A 221 3.81 -7.92 -10.82
C GLU A 221 2.41 -7.57 -11.33
N ALA A 222 1.37 -8.19 -10.78
CA ALA A 222 -0.01 -7.88 -11.14
C ALA A 222 -0.36 -6.42 -10.81
N LEU A 223 0.11 -5.87 -9.69
CA LEU A 223 -0.08 -4.45 -9.35
C LEU A 223 0.52 -3.51 -10.40
N MET A 224 1.74 -3.77 -10.85
CA MET A 224 2.39 -2.93 -11.86
C MET A 224 1.81 -3.13 -13.26
N ARG A 225 1.43 -4.36 -13.61
CA ARG A 225 0.93 -4.70 -14.95
C ARG A 225 -0.54 -4.37 -15.15
N ASP A 226 -1.37 -4.70 -14.17
CA ASP A 226 -2.83 -4.65 -14.30
C ASP A 226 -3.43 -3.36 -13.70
N PHE A 227 -2.69 -2.64 -12.85
CA PHE A 227 -3.16 -1.44 -12.14
C PHE A 227 -2.25 -0.21 -12.26
N ASP A 228 -1.29 -0.25 -13.18
CA ASP A 228 -0.33 0.84 -13.46
C ASP A 228 0.41 1.36 -12.21
N SER A 229 0.64 0.50 -11.21
CA SER A 229 1.44 0.89 -10.04
C SER A 229 2.86 1.25 -10.45
N SER A 230 3.32 2.45 -10.07
CA SER A 230 4.68 2.88 -10.37
C SER A 230 5.70 2.13 -9.50
N PRO A 231 6.79 1.60 -10.07
CA PRO A 231 7.86 0.97 -9.28
C PRO A 231 8.71 1.99 -8.51
N ASP A 232 8.65 3.27 -8.87
CA ASP A 232 9.46 4.36 -8.32
C ASP A 232 8.87 5.01 -7.07
N LEU A 233 7.85 4.37 -6.50
CA LEU A 233 7.09 4.94 -5.40
C LEU A 233 7.97 5.33 -4.20
N VAL A 234 7.58 6.41 -3.51
CA VAL A 234 8.25 6.92 -2.31
C VAL A 234 9.76 7.10 -2.56
N ASN A 235 10.09 7.69 -3.71
CA ASN A 235 11.46 7.97 -4.15
C ASN A 235 12.33 6.70 -4.29
N GLY A 236 11.78 5.67 -4.94
CA GLY A 236 12.50 4.42 -5.20
C GLY A 236 12.58 3.46 -4.00
N TYR A 237 11.70 3.62 -3.00
CA TYR A 237 11.68 2.74 -1.82
C TYR A 237 11.53 1.25 -2.16
N PRO A 238 10.66 0.81 -3.09
CA PRO A 238 10.52 -0.61 -3.43
C PRO A 238 11.83 -1.25 -3.89
N LEU A 239 12.55 -0.59 -4.80
CA LEU A 239 13.82 -1.07 -5.31
C LEU A 239 14.90 -1.05 -4.22
N ALA A 240 15.00 0.04 -3.44
CA ALA A 240 15.94 0.15 -2.32
C ALA A 240 15.71 -0.95 -1.27
N ARG A 241 14.45 -1.25 -0.94
CA ARG A 241 14.12 -2.31 0.03
C ARG A 241 14.48 -3.69 -0.51
N SER A 242 14.28 -3.94 -1.80
CA SER A 242 14.64 -5.21 -2.45
C SER A 242 16.15 -5.45 -2.45
N ILE A 243 16.93 -4.38 -2.62
CA ILE A 243 18.40 -4.40 -2.51
C ILE A 243 18.86 -4.74 -1.10
N LEU A 244 18.25 -4.12 -0.08
CA LEU A 244 18.56 -4.45 1.32
C LEU A 244 18.23 -5.91 1.66
N ALA A 245 17.18 -6.47 1.06
CA ALA A 245 16.82 -7.88 1.20
C ALA A 245 17.69 -8.82 0.33
N LYS A 246 18.53 -8.27 -0.55
CA LYS A 246 19.30 -9.00 -1.58
C LYS A 246 18.42 -9.90 -2.46
N ASP A 247 17.17 -9.46 -2.68
CA ASP A 247 16.19 -10.18 -3.48
C ASP A 247 16.34 -9.81 -4.96
N LEU A 248 17.15 -10.58 -5.67
CA LEU A 248 17.44 -10.36 -7.09
C LEU A 248 16.21 -10.49 -7.98
N ARG A 249 15.25 -11.36 -7.62
CA ARG A 249 14.01 -11.55 -8.40
C ARG A 249 13.15 -10.29 -8.32
N MET A 250 12.97 -9.72 -7.13
CA MET A 250 12.22 -8.47 -6.96
C MET A 250 12.93 -7.30 -7.64
N ILE A 251 14.26 -7.23 -7.55
CA ILE A 251 15.06 -6.17 -8.21
C ILE A 251 14.86 -6.20 -9.72
N ARG A 252 14.98 -7.38 -10.35
CA ARG A 252 14.74 -7.53 -11.79
C ARG A 252 13.32 -7.19 -12.17
N LEU A 253 12.35 -7.56 -11.34
CA LEU A 253 10.95 -7.20 -11.56
C LEU A 253 10.79 -5.68 -11.62
N PHE A 254 11.29 -4.94 -10.63
CA PHE A 254 11.21 -3.48 -10.65
C PHE A 254 11.94 -2.85 -11.82
N LEU A 255 13.13 -3.34 -12.17
CA LEU A 255 13.87 -2.87 -13.35
C LEU A 255 13.13 -3.17 -14.67
N LYS A 256 12.45 -4.32 -14.77
CA LYS A 256 11.61 -4.70 -15.93
C LYS A 256 10.47 -3.70 -16.13
N TYR A 257 9.86 -3.23 -15.05
CA TYR A 257 8.78 -2.23 -15.09
C TYR A 257 9.29 -0.78 -15.09
N GLY A 258 10.59 -0.56 -15.34
CA GLY A 258 11.15 0.77 -15.56
C GLY A 258 11.53 1.55 -14.30
N ALA A 259 11.81 0.86 -13.17
CA ALA A 259 12.31 1.52 -11.98
C ALA A 259 13.59 2.32 -12.28
N ARG A 260 13.56 3.62 -11.95
CA ARG A 260 14.69 4.51 -12.21
C ARG A 260 15.66 4.48 -11.05
N LEU A 261 16.93 4.39 -11.41
CA LEU A 261 18.03 4.23 -10.47
C LEU A 261 18.67 5.57 -10.05
N ASP A 262 18.28 6.66 -10.71
CA ASP A 262 18.72 8.03 -10.47
C ASP A 262 17.99 8.72 -9.29
N HIS A 263 16.93 8.09 -8.75
CA HIS A 263 16.20 8.62 -7.61
C HIS A 263 17.08 8.91 -6.39
N LYS A 264 16.83 10.08 -5.79
CA LYS A 264 17.43 10.51 -4.51
C LYS A 264 18.96 10.37 -4.53
N ASN A 265 19.60 10.92 -5.56
CA ASN A 265 21.06 10.93 -5.74
C ASN A 265 21.66 9.51 -5.77
N PHE A 266 21.08 8.67 -6.62
CA PHE A 266 21.49 7.27 -6.80
C PHE A 266 21.46 6.46 -5.49
N LEU A 267 20.45 6.69 -4.63
CA LEU A 267 20.34 6.03 -3.31
C LEU A 267 20.44 4.50 -3.44
N VAL A 268 19.77 3.95 -4.45
CA VAL A 268 19.78 2.52 -4.75
C VAL A 268 21.20 2.00 -5.01
N VAL A 269 22.02 2.72 -5.77
CA VAL A 269 23.40 2.29 -6.04
C VAL A 269 24.30 2.49 -4.83
N ASP A 270 24.10 3.57 -4.06
CA ASP A 270 24.79 3.78 -2.78
C ASP A 270 24.55 2.62 -1.81
N LEU A 271 23.31 2.13 -1.71
CA LEU A 271 22.99 0.95 -0.91
C LEU A 271 23.73 -0.29 -1.40
N ALA A 272 23.80 -0.52 -2.71
CA ALA A 272 24.54 -1.67 -3.27
C ALA A 272 26.06 -1.57 -3.01
N ILE A 273 26.64 -0.36 -3.08
CA ILE A 273 28.04 -0.09 -2.72
C ILE A 273 28.29 -0.39 -1.25
N ARG A 274 27.40 0.05 -0.36
CA ARG A 274 27.49 -0.22 1.09
C ARG A 274 27.43 -1.71 1.41
N LEU A 275 26.63 -2.47 0.66
CA LEU A 275 26.56 -3.92 0.79
C LEU A 275 27.81 -4.64 0.26
N GLY A 276 28.67 -3.96 -0.49
CA GLY A 276 29.91 -4.52 -1.05
C GLY A 276 29.69 -5.56 -2.15
N ASP A 277 28.48 -5.62 -2.73
CA ASP A 277 28.12 -6.65 -3.71
C ASP A 277 28.32 -6.12 -5.15
N LEU A 278 29.47 -6.46 -5.73
CA LEU A 278 29.79 -6.13 -7.12
C LEU A 278 28.78 -6.74 -8.10
N GLY A 279 28.33 -7.97 -7.85
CA GLY A 279 27.38 -8.64 -8.72
C GLY A 279 26.06 -7.87 -8.76
N LEU A 280 25.59 -7.40 -7.60
CA LEU A 280 24.39 -6.59 -7.50
C LEU A 280 24.52 -5.25 -8.25
N ILE A 281 25.65 -4.57 -8.11
CA ILE A 281 25.93 -3.32 -8.86
C ILE A 281 25.88 -3.55 -10.37
N ARG A 282 26.44 -4.66 -10.84
CA ARG A 282 26.36 -5.05 -12.26
C ARG A 282 24.93 -5.38 -12.68
N VAL A 283 24.13 -6.03 -11.84
CA VAL A 283 22.69 -6.26 -12.12
C VAL A 283 21.96 -4.93 -12.30
N LEU A 284 22.27 -3.90 -11.51
CA LEU A 284 21.63 -2.59 -11.61
C LEU A 284 22.07 -1.83 -12.87
N ILE A 285 23.36 -1.81 -13.18
CA ILE A 285 23.93 -1.02 -14.27
C ILE A 285 23.79 -1.73 -15.62
N GLU A 286 24.07 -3.02 -15.70
CA GLU A 286 24.15 -3.79 -16.95
C GLU A 286 22.83 -4.57 -17.20
N PRO A 287 22.06 -4.27 -18.26
CA PRO A 287 20.74 -4.87 -18.46
C PRO A 287 20.71 -6.39 -18.65
N GLY A 288 21.82 -6.99 -19.08
CA GLY A 288 21.94 -8.44 -19.32
C GLY A 288 22.77 -9.20 -18.29
N PHE A 289 23.33 -8.56 -17.27
CA PHE A 289 24.19 -9.25 -16.32
C PHE A 289 23.37 -10.22 -15.46
N LYS A 290 23.79 -11.50 -15.42
CA LYS A 290 23.20 -12.55 -14.57
C LYS A 290 24.06 -12.72 -13.33
N HIS A 291 23.45 -12.57 -12.15
CA HIS A 291 24.17 -12.66 -10.89
C HIS A 291 24.69 -14.09 -10.67
N PRO A 292 25.87 -14.28 -10.06
CA PRO A 292 26.38 -15.63 -9.76
C PRO A 292 25.39 -16.48 -8.93
N ILE A 293 24.69 -15.86 -7.98
CA ILE A 293 23.69 -16.54 -7.13
C ILE A 293 22.50 -17.06 -7.97
N GLU A 294 22.06 -16.32 -8.99
CA GLU A 294 20.94 -16.74 -9.83
C GLU A 294 21.25 -17.96 -10.69
N ARG A 295 22.53 -18.22 -10.98
CA ARG A 295 22.94 -19.41 -11.73
C ARG A 295 22.73 -20.71 -10.93
N MET A 296 22.68 -20.61 -9.61
CA MET A 296 22.48 -21.77 -8.74
C MET A 296 21.00 -22.13 -8.59
N ASP A 297 20.10 -21.17 -8.81
CA ASP A 297 18.66 -21.37 -8.76
C ASP A 297 18.20 -22.17 -9.98
N ARG A 298 18.09 -23.50 -9.82
CA ARG A 298 17.59 -24.42 -10.87
C ARG A 298 16.08 -24.27 -11.14
N SER A 299 15.42 -23.27 -10.56
CA SER A 299 14.01 -22.98 -10.83
C SER A 299 13.87 -22.44 -12.27
N LYS A 300 13.75 -23.39 -13.22
CA LYS A 300 13.95 -23.23 -14.67
C LYS A 300 13.04 -22.22 -15.38
N ASN A 301 12.05 -21.62 -14.74
CA ASN A 301 10.98 -20.98 -15.51
C ASN A 301 10.95 -19.45 -15.45
N TRP A 302 11.56 -18.81 -14.46
CA TRP A 302 11.32 -17.38 -14.25
C TRP A 302 12.29 -16.47 -15.03
N GLY A 303 13.57 -16.86 -15.11
CA GLY A 303 14.61 -16.06 -15.77
C GLY A 303 14.43 -15.92 -17.29
N ASP A 304 13.79 -16.89 -17.94
CA ASP A 304 13.63 -16.90 -19.40
C ASP A 304 12.42 -16.10 -19.88
N GLN A 305 11.42 -15.86 -19.01
CA GLN A 305 10.25 -15.07 -19.34
C GLN A 305 10.52 -13.56 -19.28
N ILE A 306 11.44 -13.13 -18.41
CA ILE A 306 11.84 -11.73 -18.32
C ILE A 306 12.95 -11.46 -19.34
N LYS A 307 12.56 -11.36 -20.61
CA LYS A 307 13.41 -10.78 -21.65
C LYS A 307 13.56 -9.28 -21.37
N LEU A 308 14.42 -8.93 -20.41
CA LEU A 308 14.95 -7.57 -20.31
C LEU A 308 15.47 -7.23 -21.70
N SER A 309 14.98 -6.13 -22.28
CA SER A 309 15.40 -5.73 -23.62
C SER A 309 16.92 -5.78 -23.66
N ALA A 310 17.49 -6.46 -24.64
CA ALA A 310 18.94 -6.60 -24.82
C ALA A 310 19.55 -5.27 -25.28
N SER A 311 19.16 -4.18 -24.62
CA SER A 311 19.81 -2.90 -24.75
C SER A 311 21.28 -3.11 -24.45
N ARG A 312 22.11 -2.70 -25.40
CA ARG A 312 23.56 -2.80 -25.28
C ARG A 312 24.13 -1.71 -24.37
N SER A 313 23.33 -0.69 -24.04
CA SER A 313 23.76 0.41 -23.18
C SER A 313 23.48 0.12 -21.71
N ASP A 314 24.40 0.56 -20.86
CA ASP A 314 24.19 0.59 -19.42
C ASP A 314 22.95 1.42 -19.06
N ARG A 315 22.23 1.02 -18.00
CA ARG A 315 21.00 1.69 -17.53
C ARG A 315 21.28 3.06 -16.92
N ILE A 316 22.48 3.24 -16.36
CA ILE A 316 22.96 4.51 -15.82
C ILE A 316 24.42 4.68 -16.22
N LYS A 317 24.83 5.93 -16.47
CA LYS A 317 26.24 6.30 -16.56
C LYS A 317 26.85 6.35 -15.17
N VAL A 318 27.94 5.61 -14.94
CA VAL A 318 28.68 5.67 -13.69
C VAL A 318 29.25 7.09 -13.53
N THR A 319 29.00 7.70 -12.37
CA THR A 319 29.46 9.05 -12.05
C THR A 319 30.62 9.02 -11.06
N ASP A 320 31.43 10.08 -11.05
CA ASP A 320 32.57 10.21 -10.13
C ASP A 320 32.11 10.18 -8.66
N GLN A 321 30.90 10.69 -8.35
CA GLN A 321 30.32 10.59 -7.00
C GLN A 321 30.08 9.15 -6.54
N MET A 322 29.75 8.23 -7.46
CA MET A 322 29.59 6.81 -7.15
C MET A 322 30.94 6.17 -6.85
N LEU A 323 31.99 6.56 -7.59
CA LEU A 323 33.37 6.14 -7.37
C LEU A 323 33.89 6.62 -6.00
N GLU A 324 33.70 7.90 -5.66
CA GLU A 324 34.07 8.46 -4.35
C GLU A 324 33.42 7.70 -3.19
N ARG A 325 32.12 7.37 -3.33
CA ARG A 325 31.41 6.54 -2.34
C ARG A 325 32.02 5.14 -2.25
N ALA A 326 32.34 4.49 -3.37
CA ALA A 326 32.97 3.17 -3.36
C ALA A 326 34.35 3.16 -2.69
N ILE A 327 35.15 4.21 -2.90
CA ILE A 327 36.45 4.41 -2.24
C ILE A 327 36.27 4.59 -0.75
N LYS A 328 35.30 5.41 -0.33
CA LYS A 328 34.97 5.60 1.08
C LYS A 328 34.62 4.28 1.79
N PHE A 329 33.95 3.36 1.10
CA PHE A 329 33.63 2.03 1.63
C PHE A 329 34.73 0.97 1.39
N LYS A 330 35.87 1.35 0.81
CA LYS A 330 37.07 0.50 0.63
C LYS A 330 36.81 -0.82 -0.12
N ASN A 331 35.97 -0.78 -1.17
CA ASN A 331 35.62 -1.96 -1.94
C ASN A 331 36.39 -2.00 -3.28
N PRO A 332 37.59 -2.62 -3.35
CA PRO A 332 38.49 -2.53 -4.51
C PRO A 332 37.85 -3.03 -5.80
N SER A 333 37.08 -4.13 -5.74
CA SER A 333 36.42 -4.71 -6.92
C SER A 333 35.36 -3.78 -7.53
N ILE A 334 34.68 -2.99 -6.70
CA ILE A 334 33.68 -2.00 -7.16
C ILE A 334 34.37 -0.77 -7.71
N ILE A 335 35.45 -0.31 -7.07
CA ILE A 335 36.28 0.81 -7.51
C ILE A 335 36.83 0.54 -8.91
N GLN A 336 37.48 -0.63 -9.10
CA GLN A 336 38.02 -1.02 -10.40
C GLN A 336 36.93 -1.08 -11.47
N TYR A 337 35.78 -1.68 -11.15
CA TYR A 337 34.65 -1.75 -12.07
C TYR A 337 34.13 -0.36 -12.48
N PHE A 338 34.07 0.60 -11.56
CA PHE A 338 33.65 1.97 -11.89
C PHE A 338 34.69 2.71 -12.75
N ILE A 339 35.98 2.48 -12.55
CA ILE A 339 37.05 3.00 -13.41
C ILE A 339 36.92 2.42 -14.82
N ASP A 340 36.69 1.11 -14.94
CA ASP A 340 36.48 0.44 -16.23
C ASP A 340 35.24 0.98 -16.97
N LYS A 341 34.23 1.44 -16.22
CA LYS A 341 33.04 2.11 -16.75
C LYS A 341 33.24 3.61 -17.04
N GLY A 342 34.46 4.11 -16.88
CA GLY A 342 34.87 5.46 -17.28
C GLY A 342 34.77 6.53 -16.19
N ALA A 343 34.49 6.17 -14.93
CA ALA A 343 34.59 7.10 -13.82
C ALA A 343 36.05 7.48 -13.55
N ARG A 344 36.32 8.76 -13.28
CA ARG A 344 37.69 9.25 -13.10
C ARG A 344 38.00 9.43 -11.62
N PRO A 345 39.04 8.78 -11.07
CA PRO A 345 39.41 8.97 -9.68
C PRO A 345 39.99 10.38 -9.47
N THR A 346 39.62 11.02 -8.37
CA THR A 346 40.27 12.25 -7.89
C THR A 346 41.69 11.95 -7.37
N LEU A 347 42.54 12.97 -7.21
CA LEU A 347 43.89 12.77 -6.65
C LEU A 347 43.84 12.17 -5.23
N GLU A 348 42.84 12.55 -4.43
CA GLU A 348 42.60 11.98 -3.11
C GLU A 348 42.20 10.50 -3.19
N ALA A 349 41.35 10.16 -4.17
CA ALA A 349 40.96 8.79 -4.45
C ALA A 349 42.17 7.89 -4.79
N ILE A 350 43.09 8.37 -5.63
CA ILE A 350 44.30 7.63 -6.00
C ILE A 350 45.15 7.30 -4.77
N ARG A 351 45.37 8.29 -3.89
CA ARG A 351 46.10 8.08 -2.63
C ARG A 351 45.42 7.07 -1.72
N LEU A 352 44.08 7.06 -1.67
CA LEU A 352 43.34 6.07 -0.89
C LEU A 352 43.46 4.67 -1.47
N ILE A 353 43.48 4.53 -2.80
CA ILE A 353 43.66 3.25 -3.49
C ILE A 353 45.08 2.69 -3.25
N GLU A 354 46.11 3.54 -3.22
CA GLU A 354 47.49 3.12 -2.92
C GLU A 354 47.66 2.58 -1.48
N ASN A 355 46.74 2.92 -0.58
CA ASN A 355 46.75 2.49 0.82
C ASN A 355 45.83 1.28 1.11
N LEU A 356 45.12 0.77 0.11
CA LEU A 356 44.28 -0.44 0.20
C LEU A 356 45.06 -1.67 -0.26
#